data_AF-A0AAW8QGN6-F1
#
_entry.id   AF-A0AAW8QGN6-F1
#
_cell.length_a   1.000
_cell.length_b   1.000
_cell.length_c   1.000
_cell.angle_alpha   90.00
_cell.angle_beta   90.00
_cell.angle_gamma   90.00
#
_symmetry.space_group_name_H-M   'P 1'
#
loop_
_entity.id
_entity.type
_entity.pdbx_description
1 polymer ?
#
loop_
_entity_poly.entity_id
_entity_poly.type
_entity_poly.pdbx_seq_one_letter_code
_entity_poly.pdbx_strand_id
1 'polypeptide(L)'
;MIDVSPEHIERIIEGAWHPDTVEFYNFENEFYCLDFSKVEDARYAINKWLSIDKWHSIESMLQHKEDLRYCITKKKYPLGNIDLNNLDGDATHVQKPNISNEYWDSWDGWDNWDKNFFNFLLILWDEWFHEPFIPANLSQYRERIDREFVEFPHMPELWGKPKYKVEA
;
A
#
# COMPACT_ATOMS: atom_id res chain seq x y z
N MET A 1 17.41 9.80 8.86
CA MET A 1 16.60 8.57 8.85
C MET A 1 15.20 9.00 8.48
N ILE A 2 14.57 8.31 7.54
CA ILE A 2 13.21 8.58 7.08
C ILE A 2 12.28 7.83 8.05
N ASP A 3 11.43 8.57 8.74
CA ASP A 3 10.42 8.00 9.62
C ASP A 3 9.28 7.47 8.74
N VAL A 4 8.86 6.22 8.97
CA VAL A 4 7.76 5.59 8.24
C VAL A 4 6.80 4.87 9.17
N SER A 5 5.55 4.72 8.72
CA SER A 5 4.56 3.86 9.35
C SER A 5 3.73 3.14 8.28
N PRO A 6 3.85 1.80 8.17
CA PRO A 6 2.96 1.00 7.34
C PRO A 6 1.47 1.22 7.65
N GLU A 7 1.14 1.63 8.89
CA GLU A 7 -0.24 1.90 9.31
C GLU A 7 -0.88 3.05 8.54
N HIS A 8 -0.09 3.98 7.96
CA HIS A 8 -0.65 5.03 7.10
C HIS A 8 -1.27 4.46 5.83
N ILE A 9 -0.59 3.49 5.20
CA ILE A 9 -1.09 2.81 4.00
C ILE A 9 -2.27 1.91 4.37
N GLU A 10 -2.13 1.16 5.46
CA GLU A 10 -3.17 0.29 5.99
C GLU A 10 -4.48 1.05 6.22
N ARG A 11 -4.43 2.20 6.88
CA ARG A 11 -5.64 2.99 7.16
C ARG A 11 -6.34 3.53 5.93
N ILE A 12 -5.61 3.81 4.85
CA ILE A 12 -6.22 4.25 3.59
C ILE A 12 -6.96 3.07 2.94
N ILE A 13 -6.31 1.90 2.86
CA ILE A 13 -6.91 0.70 2.27
C ILE A 13 -8.08 0.21 3.12
N GLU A 14 -7.87 0.09 4.44
CA GLU A 14 -8.89 -0.34 5.40
C GLU A 14 -10.04 0.66 5.46
N GLY A 15 -9.76 1.96 5.52
CA GLY A 15 -10.79 2.99 5.54
C GLY A 15 -11.73 2.91 4.32
N ALA A 16 -11.21 2.49 3.16
CA ALA A 16 -12.00 2.35 1.94
C ALA A 16 -12.75 1.00 1.86
N TRP A 17 -12.16 -0.09 2.35
CA TRP A 17 -12.65 -1.44 2.06
C TRP A 17 -12.95 -2.30 3.28
N HIS A 18 -12.92 -1.74 4.49
CA HIS A 18 -13.33 -2.46 5.70
C HIS A 18 -14.74 -3.02 5.50
N PRO A 19 -15.05 -4.25 5.94
CA PRO A 19 -16.38 -4.84 5.73
C PRO A 19 -17.53 -3.89 6.09
N ASP A 20 -17.44 -3.23 7.24
CA ASP A 20 -18.42 -2.21 7.65
C ASP A 20 -18.52 -1.02 6.68
N THR A 21 -17.41 -0.59 6.07
CA THR A 21 -17.40 0.48 5.05
C THR A 21 -18.10 0.00 3.78
N VAL A 22 -17.73 -1.19 3.31
CA VAL A 22 -18.27 -1.79 2.08
C VAL A 22 -19.78 -2.01 2.20
N GLU A 23 -20.23 -2.51 3.37
CA GLU A 23 -21.64 -2.67 3.73
C GLU A 23 -22.36 -1.31 3.81
N PHE A 24 -21.81 -0.37 4.58
CA PHE A 24 -22.42 0.94 4.83
C PHE A 24 -22.65 1.75 3.54
N TYR A 25 -21.68 1.74 2.63
CA TYR A 25 -21.78 2.40 1.33
C TYR A 25 -22.42 1.53 0.23
N ASN A 26 -22.84 0.30 0.58
CA ASN A 26 -23.61 -0.62 -0.25
C ASN A 26 -22.95 -0.94 -1.61
N PHE A 27 -21.66 -1.27 -1.58
CA PHE A 27 -20.91 -1.72 -2.77
C PHE A 27 -20.30 -3.12 -2.64
N GLU A 28 -20.75 -3.92 -1.66
CA GLU A 28 -20.29 -5.30 -1.40
C GLU A 28 -20.29 -6.19 -2.65
N ASN A 29 -21.42 -6.27 -3.35
CA ASN A 29 -21.53 -7.11 -4.55
C ASN A 29 -20.52 -6.73 -5.63
N GLU A 30 -20.22 -5.44 -5.73
CA GLU A 30 -19.27 -4.92 -6.70
C GLU A 30 -17.84 -5.16 -6.25
N PHE A 31 -17.50 -4.88 -4.99
CA PHE A 31 -16.16 -5.11 -4.47
C PHE A 31 -15.79 -6.59 -4.51
N TYR A 32 -16.68 -7.46 -4.02
CA TYR A 32 -16.42 -8.88 -3.93
C TYR A 32 -16.50 -9.63 -5.29
N CYS A 33 -16.99 -8.99 -6.36
CA CYS A 33 -16.91 -9.58 -7.70
C CYS A 33 -15.58 -9.32 -8.42
N LEU A 34 -14.71 -8.46 -7.86
CA LEU A 34 -13.41 -8.15 -8.45
C LEU A 34 -12.41 -9.27 -8.24
N ASP A 35 -11.53 -9.43 -9.22
CA ASP A 35 -10.41 -10.35 -9.19
C ASP A 35 -9.10 -9.57 -9.08
N PHE A 36 -8.57 -9.43 -7.86
CA PHE A 36 -7.37 -8.64 -7.61
C PHE A 36 -6.08 -9.28 -8.18
N SER A 37 -6.14 -10.49 -8.76
CA SER A 37 -5.04 -11.00 -9.59
C SER A 37 -4.99 -10.34 -10.97
N LYS A 38 -6.05 -9.64 -11.40
CA LYS A 38 -6.13 -8.95 -12.69
C LYS A 38 -5.84 -7.45 -12.53
N VAL A 39 -5.01 -6.93 -13.42
CA VAL A 39 -4.58 -5.52 -13.41
C VAL A 39 -5.77 -4.59 -13.61
N GLU A 40 -6.71 -4.96 -14.48
CA GLU A 40 -7.87 -4.15 -14.82
C GLU A 40 -8.80 -3.97 -13.61
N ASP A 41 -9.08 -5.05 -12.87
CA ASP A 41 -9.94 -5.03 -11.69
C ASP A 41 -9.26 -4.30 -10.53
N ALA A 42 -7.95 -4.51 -10.34
CA ALA A 42 -7.16 -3.78 -9.35
C ALA A 42 -7.16 -2.27 -9.64
N ARG A 43 -6.89 -1.85 -10.89
CA ARG A 43 -6.94 -0.43 -11.28
C ARG A 43 -8.34 0.15 -11.15
N TYR A 44 -9.37 -0.62 -11.49
CA TYR A 44 -10.76 -0.20 -11.29
C TYR A 44 -11.03 0.12 -9.82
N ALA A 45 -10.69 -0.81 -8.92
CA ALA A 45 -10.89 -0.63 -7.48
C ALA A 45 -10.12 0.58 -6.94
N ILE A 46 -8.84 0.70 -7.30
CA ILE A 46 -7.98 1.80 -6.86
C ILE A 46 -8.54 3.14 -7.32
N ASN A 47 -8.88 3.28 -8.61
CA ASN A 47 -9.39 4.54 -9.15
C ASN A 47 -10.76 4.93 -8.56
N LYS A 48 -11.57 3.93 -8.19
CA LYS A 48 -12.91 4.18 -7.64
C LYS A 48 -12.89 4.58 -6.16
N TRP A 49 -12.11 3.90 -5.34
CA TRP A 49 -12.19 4.03 -3.87
C TRP A 49 -10.92 4.51 -3.20
N LEU A 50 -9.76 4.38 -3.85
CA LEU A 50 -8.46 4.81 -3.33
C LEU A 50 -7.86 5.97 -4.14
N SER A 51 -8.61 6.59 -5.06
CA SER A 51 -8.12 7.70 -5.85
C SER A 51 -7.87 8.92 -4.97
N ILE A 52 -6.74 9.58 -5.20
CA ILE A 52 -6.34 10.78 -4.48
C ILE A 52 -6.21 11.90 -5.50
N ASP A 53 -7.32 12.59 -5.75
CA ASP A 53 -7.35 13.76 -6.66
C ASP A 53 -6.41 14.87 -6.19
N LYS A 54 -6.28 15.02 -4.86
CA LYS A 54 -5.40 16.00 -4.25
C LYS A 54 -4.96 15.56 -2.86
N TRP A 55 -3.66 15.42 -2.68
CA TRP A 55 -3.05 15.25 -1.37
C TRP A 55 -3.32 16.47 -0.47
N HIS A 56 -3.52 16.24 0.83
CA HIS A 56 -3.76 17.29 1.80
C HIS A 56 -2.64 18.36 1.81
N SER A 57 -1.39 17.89 1.69
CA SER A 57 -0.19 18.69 1.60
C SER A 57 0.91 17.92 0.84
N ILE A 58 1.98 18.61 0.46
CA ILE A 58 3.15 17.97 -0.18
C ILE A 58 3.82 17.02 0.82
N GLU A 59 3.88 17.41 2.10
CA GLU A 59 4.44 16.61 3.18
C GLU A 59 3.65 15.31 3.36
N SER A 60 2.32 15.37 3.32
CA SER A 60 1.47 14.18 3.38
C SER A 60 1.72 13.25 2.19
N MET A 61 1.77 13.79 0.96
CA MET A 61 2.11 13.01 -0.23
C MET A 61 3.46 12.32 -0.09
N LEU A 62 4.50 13.06 0.32
CA LEU A 62 5.85 12.52 0.49
C LEU A 62 5.90 11.44 1.59
N GLN A 63 5.18 11.63 2.69
CA GLN A 63 5.10 10.64 3.76
C GLN A 63 4.48 9.33 3.25
N HIS A 64 3.29 9.38 2.63
CA HIS A 64 2.63 8.18 2.09
C HIS A 64 3.45 7.51 0.98
N LYS A 65 4.17 8.30 0.19
CA LYS A 65 5.12 7.77 -0.80
C LYS A 65 6.21 6.95 -0.13
N GLU A 66 6.86 7.49 0.89
CA GLU A 66 7.91 6.76 1.61
C GLU A 66 7.37 5.55 2.39
N ASP A 67 6.16 5.64 2.94
CA ASP A 67 5.49 4.52 3.62
C ASP A 67 5.16 3.38 2.65
N LEU A 68 4.58 3.68 1.49
CA LEU A 68 4.27 2.67 0.47
C LEU A 68 5.56 2.07 -0.11
N ARG A 69 6.56 2.91 -0.38
CA ARG A 69 7.89 2.46 -0.83
C ARG A 69 8.50 1.48 0.16
N TYR A 70 8.44 1.82 1.44
CA TYR A 70 8.92 0.97 2.51
C TYR A 70 8.15 -0.35 2.59
N CYS A 71 6.80 -0.33 2.49
CA CYS A 71 5.98 -1.54 2.52
C CYS A 71 6.34 -2.50 1.39
N ILE A 72 6.44 -2.00 0.16
CA ILE A 72 6.81 -2.81 -1.02
C ILE A 72 8.26 -3.34 -0.87
N THR A 73 9.20 -2.48 -0.44
CA THR A 73 10.62 -2.87 -0.31
C THR A 73 10.85 -3.88 0.80
N LYS A 74 10.20 -3.68 1.95
CA LYS A 74 10.32 -4.54 3.13
C LYS A 74 9.43 -5.78 3.05
N LYS A 75 8.61 -5.90 2.00
CA LYS A 75 7.67 -7.01 1.80
C LYS A 75 6.66 -7.09 2.96
N LYS A 76 5.99 -5.98 3.27
CA LYS A 76 4.93 -5.89 4.29
C LYS A 76 3.52 -5.94 3.68
N TYR A 77 2.57 -6.39 4.49
CA TYR A 77 1.15 -6.50 4.15
C TYR A 77 0.30 -5.47 4.91
N PRO A 78 0.22 -4.20 4.43
CA PRO A 78 -0.57 -3.15 5.09
C PRO A 78 -2.06 -3.29 4.77
N LEU A 79 -2.70 -4.36 5.26
CA LEU A 79 -4.10 -4.69 4.94
C LEU A 79 -5.07 -4.61 6.11
N GLY A 80 -4.63 -4.57 7.37
CA GLY A 80 -5.55 -4.61 8.51
C GLY A 80 -6.47 -5.83 8.44
N ASN A 81 -7.79 -5.60 8.50
CA ASN A 81 -8.83 -6.65 8.39
C ASN A 81 -9.45 -6.80 6.98
N ILE A 82 -8.71 -6.46 5.92
CA ILE A 82 -9.21 -6.48 4.54
C ILE A 82 -8.89 -7.80 3.85
N ASP A 83 -9.89 -8.36 3.15
CA ASP A 83 -9.73 -9.48 2.25
C ASP A 83 -9.81 -9.01 0.79
N LEU A 84 -8.71 -9.16 0.06
CA LEU A 84 -8.66 -8.87 -1.37
C LEU A 84 -8.94 -10.16 -2.14
N ASN A 85 -10.11 -10.21 -2.78
CA ASN A 85 -10.59 -11.41 -3.45
C ASN A 85 -9.66 -11.92 -4.56
N ASN A 86 -9.53 -13.25 -4.63
CA ASN A 86 -8.87 -14.00 -5.70
C ASN A 86 -7.37 -13.75 -5.87
N LEU A 87 -6.67 -13.30 -4.82
CA LEU A 87 -5.21 -13.17 -4.85
C LEU A 87 -4.48 -14.51 -5.11
N ASP A 88 -5.09 -15.66 -4.83
CA ASP A 88 -4.53 -16.98 -5.19
C ASP A 88 -4.55 -17.28 -6.71
N GLY A 89 -5.18 -16.40 -7.51
CA GLY A 89 -5.28 -16.51 -8.97
C GLY A 89 -3.93 -16.59 -9.69
N ASP A 90 -3.96 -16.91 -10.98
CA ASP A 90 -2.73 -17.12 -11.77
C ASP A 90 -1.86 -15.85 -11.84
N ALA A 91 -0.70 -15.90 -11.16
CA ALA A 91 0.24 -14.80 -11.13
C ALA A 91 1.24 -14.80 -12.31
N THR A 92 1.15 -15.73 -13.26
CA THR A 92 2.05 -15.77 -14.43
C THR A 92 1.86 -14.56 -15.36
N HIS A 93 0.68 -13.95 -15.30
CA HIS A 93 0.29 -12.78 -16.09
C HIS A 93 0.57 -11.44 -15.41
N VAL A 94 1.12 -11.46 -14.19
CA VAL A 94 1.48 -10.24 -13.48
C VAL A 94 2.48 -9.46 -14.32
N GLN A 95 2.00 -8.35 -14.89
CA GLN A 95 2.81 -7.46 -15.70
C GLN A 95 3.71 -6.67 -14.76
N LYS A 96 5.00 -6.53 -15.10
CA LYS A 96 5.97 -5.75 -14.32
C LYS A 96 5.55 -4.27 -14.33
N PRO A 97 4.94 -3.71 -13.26
CA PRO A 97 4.54 -2.32 -13.25
C PRO A 97 5.80 -1.52 -12.91
N ASN A 98 6.43 -0.94 -13.93
CA ASN A 98 7.48 0.08 -13.79
C ASN A 98 8.57 -0.22 -12.74
N ILE A 99 9.03 -1.49 -12.66
CA ILE A 99 10.04 -1.97 -11.71
C ILE A 99 11.17 -2.74 -12.43
N SER A 100 12.38 -2.74 -11.86
CA SER A 100 13.52 -3.45 -12.47
C SER A 100 13.34 -4.98 -12.43
N ASN A 101 13.83 -5.65 -13.49
CA ASN A 101 13.82 -7.11 -13.57
C ASN A 101 14.54 -7.75 -12.39
N GLU A 102 15.71 -7.23 -12.00
CA GLU A 102 16.51 -7.76 -10.89
C GLU A 102 15.74 -7.81 -9.58
N TYR A 103 14.92 -6.80 -9.29
CA TYR A 103 14.12 -6.78 -8.08
C TYR A 103 12.91 -7.70 -8.16
N TRP A 104 12.20 -7.71 -9.30
CA TRP A 104 11.06 -8.62 -9.52
C TRP A 104 11.48 -10.09 -9.44
N ASP A 105 12.57 -10.43 -10.09
CA ASP A 105 13.09 -11.79 -10.16
C ASP A 105 13.69 -12.23 -8.80
N SER A 106 13.97 -11.29 -7.88
CA SER A 106 14.39 -11.61 -6.49
C SER A 106 13.26 -12.15 -5.59
N TRP A 107 12.04 -12.24 -6.11
CA TRP A 107 10.88 -12.77 -5.39
C TRP A 107 10.74 -14.30 -5.53
N ASP A 108 11.84 -14.98 -5.84
CA ASP A 108 11.92 -16.44 -5.85
C ASP A 108 11.36 -17.04 -4.54
N GLY A 109 10.47 -18.04 -4.69
CA GLY A 109 9.80 -18.73 -3.57
C GLY A 109 8.46 -18.14 -3.16
N TRP A 110 8.01 -17.03 -3.75
CA TRP A 110 6.68 -16.46 -3.52
C TRP A 110 5.59 -17.25 -4.24
N ASP A 111 4.48 -17.47 -3.54
CA ASP A 111 3.29 -18.06 -4.12
C ASP A 111 2.52 -17.03 -4.97
N ASN A 112 1.36 -17.45 -5.48
CA ASN A 112 0.51 -16.58 -6.29
C ASN A 112 -0.05 -15.42 -5.47
N TRP A 113 -0.44 -15.68 -4.23
CA TRP A 113 -1.03 -14.70 -3.34
C TRP A 113 -0.05 -13.55 -3.09
N ASP A 114 1.19 -13.87 -2.71
CA ASP A 114 2.26 -12.89 -2.49
C ASP A 114 2.49 -12.05 -3.76
N LYS A 115 2.63 -12.70 -4.92
CA LYS A 115 2.91 -11.99 -6.19
C LYS A 115 1.77 -11.05 -6.58
N ASN A 116 0.53 -11.51 -6.48
CA ASN A 116 -0.63 -10.70 -6.83
C ASN A 116 -0.83 -9.56 -5.83
N PHE A 117 -0.60 -9.79 -4.54
CA PHE A 117 -0.69 -8.76 -3.52
C PHE A 117 0.32 -7.63 -3.73
N PHE A 118 1.59 -7.96 -3.95
CA PHE A 118 2.59 -6.91 -4.18
C PHE A 118 2.48 -6.28 -5.56
N ASN A 119 1.92 -6.99 -6.56
CA ASN A 119 1.51 -6.35 -7.80
C ASN A 119 0.42 -5.30 -7.57
N PHE A 120 -0.58 -5.61 -6.74
CA PHE A 120 -1.59 -4.64 -6.33
C PHE A 120 -0.96 -3.39 -5.69
N LEU A 121 0.01 -3.55 -4.78
CA LEU A 121 0.72 -2.39 -4.20
C LEU A 121 1.53 -1.59 -5.22
N LEU A 122 2.09 -2.24 -6.24
CA LEU A 122 2.80 -1.57 -7.34
C LEU A 122 1.86 -0.84 -8.29
N ILE A 123 0.66 -1.37 -8.53
CA ILE A 123 -0.40 -0.65 -9.24
C ILE A 123 -0.84 0.57 -8.42
N LEU A 124 -1.00 0.43 -7.10
CA LEU A 124 -1.32 1.55 -6.22
C LEU A 124 -0.26 2.66 -6.29
N TRP A 125 1.03 2.27 -6.28
CA TRP A 125 2.14 3.22 -6.48
C TRP A 125 2.04 3.97 -7.80
N ASP A 126 1.79 3.24 -8.89
CA ASP A 126 1.66 3.80 -10.24
C ASP A 126 0.49 4.79 -10.35
N GLU A 127 -0.66 4.47 -9.74
CA GLU A 127 -1.84 5.34 -9.72
C GLU A 127 -1.68 6.57 -8.82
N TRP A 128 -0.96 6.46 -7.70
CA TRP A 128 -0.80 7.59 -6.76
C TRP A 128 0.31 8.56 -7.13
N PHE A 129 1.41 8.07 -7.72
CA PHE A 129 2.62 8.87 -7.90
C PHE A 129 3.06 9.00 -9.36
N HIS A 130 2.53 8.16 -10.26
CA HIS A 130 2.81 8.21 -11.71
C HIS A 130 4.31 8.25 -12.04
N GLU A 131 5.11 7.50 -11.29
CA GLU A 131 6.55 7.40 -11.49
C GLU A 131 7.05 5.96 -11.34
N PRO A 132 8.20 5.60 -11.94
CA PRO A 132 8.77 4.28 -11.76
C PRO A 132 9.07 3.95 -10.30
N PHE A 133 8.78 2.71 -9.90
CA PHE A 133 9.10 2.25 -8.56
C PHE A 133 10.60 1.95 -8.44
N ILE A 134 11.22 2.46 -7.37
CA ILE A 134 12.61 2.19 -7.03
C ILE A 134 12.65 1.64 -5.61
N PRO A 135 13.18 0.42 -5.37
CA PRO A 135 13.36 -0.12 -4.02
C PRO A 135 14.10 0.85 -3.09
N ALA A 136 13.69 0.89 -1.82
CA ALA A 136 14.32 1.70 -0.80
C ALA A 136 15.64 1.11 -0.29
N ASN A 137 16.59 1.97 0.09
CA ASN A 137 17.69 1.54 0.95
C ASN A 137 17.18 1.46 2.39
N LEU A 138 16.79 0.27 2.84
CA LEU A 138 16.15 0.05 4.14
C LEU A 138 16.96 0.57 5.35
N SER A 139 18.28 0.70 5.24
CA SER A 139 19.12 1.30 6.29
C SER A 139 18.83 2.79 6.57
N GLN A 140 18.12 3.44 5.65
CA GLN A 140 17.71 4.83 5.79
C GLN A 140 16.37 4.99 6.51
N TYR A 141 15.62 3.91 6.74
CA TYR A 141 14.25 3.93 7.24
C TYR A 141 14.17 3.51 8.70
N ARG A 142 13.18 4.05 9.40
CA ARG A 142 12.84 3.61 10.76
C ARG A 142 11.35 3.70 10.99
N GLU A 143 10.78 2.62 11.52
CA GLU A 143 9.36 2.58 11.87
C GLU A 143 9.08 3.44 13.12
N ARG A 144 8.30 4.50 12.93
CA ARG A 144 7.84 5.40 13.99
C ARG A 144 6.40 5.04 14.38
N ILE A 145 6.16 4.93 15.68
CA ILE A 145 4.96 4.31 16.27
C ILE A 145 4.25 5.19 17.32
N ASP A 146 4.69 6.45 17.53
CA ASP A 146 3.90 7.35 18.37
C ASP A 146 2.59 7.74 17.69
N ARG A 147 1.55 7.84 18.52
CA ARG A 147 0.16 8.00 18.10
C ARG A 147 -0.03 9.20 17.18
N GLU A 148 0.57 10.35 17.51
CA GLU A 148 0.39 11.58 16.77
C GLU A 148 0.94 11.48 15.34
N PHE A 149 2.08 10.82 15.16
CA PHE A 149 2.62 10.53 13.84
C PHE A 149 1.70 9.60 13.05
N VAL A 150 1.27 8.52 13.70
CA VAL A 150 0.52 7.44 13.06
C VAL A 150 -0.92 7.86 12.69
N GLU A 151 -1.64 8.54 13.60
CA GLU A 151 -3.03 8.97 13.40
C GLU A 151 -3.16 10.24 12.56
N PHE A 152 -2.12 11.10 12.54
CA PHE A 152 -2.18 12.40 11.85
C PHE A 152 -0.99 12.61 10.90
N PRO A 153 -0.80 11.73 9.88
CA PRO A 153 0.30 11.88 8.91
C PRO A 153 0.21 13.17 8.08
N HIS A 154 -0.96 13.79 8.03
CA HIS A 154 -1.24 15.03 7.30
C HIS A 154 -1.07 16.30 8.14
N MET A 155 -0.79 16.18 9.44
CA MET A 155 -0.59 17.32 10.37
C MET A 155 0.75 17.20 11.10
N PRO A 156 1.90 17.45 10.42
CA PRO A 156 3.23 17.34 11.02
C PRO A 156 3.44 18.22 12.26
N GLU A 157 2.69 19.31 12.39
CA GLU A 157 2.69 20.21 13.54
C GLU A 157 2.19 19.55 14.83
N LEU A 158 1.43 18.46 14.74
CA LEU A 158 0.95 17.68 15.89
C LEU A 158 1.94 16.60 16.33
N TRP A 159 2.96 16.30 15.51
CA TRP A 159 3.87 15.20 15.79
C TRP A 159 4.70 15.46 17.04
N GLY A 160 4.62 14.54 18.00
CA GLY A 160 5.33 14.62 19.26
C GLY A 160 6.78 14.15 19.16
N LYS A 161 7.36 13.82 20.32
CA LYS A 161 8.67 13.18 20.40
C LYS A 161 8.59 11.78 19.78
N PRO A 162 9.45 11.45 18.79
CA PRO A 162 9.35 10.20 18.07
C PRO A 162 9.55 9.00 18.99
N LYS A 163 8.68 8.00 18.85
CA LYS A 163 8.84 6.67 19.42
C LYS A 163 9.01 5.68 18.28
N TYR A 164 9.96 4.77 18.43
CA TYR A 164 10.32 3.85 17.36
C TYR A 164 10.01 2.41 17.75
N LYS A 165 9.63 1.61 16.76
CA LYS A 165 9.50 0.17 16.92
C LYS A 165 10.84 -0.42 17.32
N VAL A 166 10.85 -1.27 18.34
CA VAL A 166 12.04 -2.03 18.72
C VAL A 166 12.17 -3.20 17.76
N GLU A 167 13.30 -3.30 17.07
CA GLU A 167 13.60 -4.48 16.25
C GLU A 167 13.79 -5.68 17.19
N ALA A 168 13.00 -6.73 16.97
CA ALA A 168 13.04 -7.97 17.75
C ALA A 168 14.15 -8.91 17.24
#